data_AF-A0A4P8HMG0-F1
#
_entry.id   AF-A0A4P8HMG0-F1
#
_cell.length_a   1.000
_cell.length_b   1.000
_cell.length_c   1.000
_cell.angle_alpha   90.00
_cell.angle_beta   90.00
_cell.angle_gamma   90.00
#
_symmetry.space_group_name_H-M   'P 1'
#
loop_
_entity.id
_entity.type
_entity.pdbx_description
1 polymer ?
#
loop_
_entity_poly.entity_id
_entity_poly.type
_entity_poly.pdbx_seq_one_letter_code
_entity_poly.pdbx_strand_id
1 'polypeptide(L)'
;MQNIPSTIEDEETLRRVYDKPASPGALRKCLDHLDAHARHFIGLSPFLVIATSDGMASSDVSPRGGSAGHVIVLDDRHLLLPDLSGNNRLDSFYNILRFPWVGLLFFIPGMPETLRVNGRASICTSTELLKHCAGKRLPKAGLLVEVNEMFLHCSRSVELASLWEPESWPDTAALPSPSRIFSDHIRQSSQAAGIAAR
;
A
#
# COMPACT_ATOMS: atom_id res chain seq x y z
N MET A 1 -13.00 -15.06 26.39
CA MET A 1 -11.89 -14.31 25.79
C MET A 1 -10.62 -15.11 26.05
N GLN A 2 -9.96 -15.61 25.00
CA GLN A 2 -8.67 -16.26 25.16
C GLN A 2 -7.66 -15.21 25.68
N ASN A 3 -6.87 -15.56 26.70
CA ASN A 3 -5.77 -14.73 27.17
C ASN A 3 -4.83 -14.51 25.97
N ILE A 4 -4.77 -13.28 25.48
CA ILE A 4 -3.77 -12.90 24.48
C ILE A 4 -2.41 -13.03 25.18
N PRO A 5 -1.43 -13.75 24.61
CA PRO A 5 -0.13 -13.98 25.24
C PRO A 5 0.60 -12.67 25.56
N SER A 6 1.64 -12.77 26.39
CA SER A 6 2.47 -11.66 26.86
C SER A 6 2.90 -10.71 25.73
N THR A 7 2.46 -9.45 25.81
CA THR A 7 2.79 -8.35 24.88
C THR A 7 4.03 -7.57 25.35
N ILE A 8 4.79 -7.03 24.41
CA ILE A 8 5.86 -6.05 24.69
C ILE A 8 5.26 -4.65 24.48
N GLU A 9 5.39 -3.78 25.48
CA GLU A 9 4.72 -2.47 25.51
C GLU A 9 5.69 -1.29 25.40
N ASP A 10 7.00 -1.54 25.35
CA ASP A 10 8.02 -0.50 25.33
C ASP A 10 9.22 -0.88 24.43
N GLU A 11 9.88 0.16 23.92
CA GLU A 11 11.00 0.02 22.99
C GLU A 11 12.24 -0.62 23.64
N GLU A 12 12.45 -0.43 24.94
CA GLU A 12 13.62 -0.93 25.65
C GLU A 12 13.55 -2.46 25.77
N THR A 13 12.39 -2.97 26.19
CA THR A 13 12.07 -4.39 26.21
C THR A 13 12.11 -4.99 24.82
N LEU A 14 11.56 -4.31 23.81
CA LEU A 14 11.67 -4.76 22.42
C LEU A 14 13.14 -4.90 21.99
N ARG A 15 13.99 -3.94 22.36
CA ARG A 15 15.39 -3.95 21.98
C ARG A 15 16.18 -5.08 22.62
N ARG A 16 15.79 -5.53 23.83
CA ARG A 16 16.41 -6.67 24.52
C ARG A 16 16.14 -8.01 23.85
N VAL A 17 15.05 -8.15 23.09
CA VAL A 17 14.66 -9.42 22.44
C VAL A 17 15.36 -9.62 21.09
N TYR A 18 15.71 -8.54 20.40
CA TYR A 18 16.20 -8.61 19.03
C TYR A 18 17.61 -8.05 18.87
N ASP A 19 18.43 -8.75 18.07
CA ASP A 19 19.74 -8.27 17.64
C ASP A 19 19.68 -6.93 16.90
N LYS A 20 20.82 -6.24 16.85
CA LYS A 20 20.98 -5.05 16.02
C LYS A 20 20.92 -5.43 14.53
N PRO A 21 20.57 -4.49 13.63
CA PRO A 21 20.56 -4.75 12.20
C PRO A 21 21.88 -5.39 11.71
N ALA A 22 21.77 -6.39 10.84
CA ALA A 22 22.89 -7.21 10.38
C ALA A 22 24.03 -6.41 9.73
N SER A 23 23.74 -5.20 9.22
CA SER A 23 24.79 -4.27 8.75
C SER A 23 24.32 -2.82 8.82
N PRO A 24 25.25 -1.84 8.86
CA PRO A 24 24.93 -0.43 8.67
C PRO A 24 24.25 -0.15 7.32
N GLY A 25 24.52 -0.95 6.28
CA GLY A 25 23.91 -0.84 4.96
C GLY A 25 22.40 -1.04 4.97
N ALA A 26 21.87 -1.86 5.88
CA ALA A 26 20.44 -2.06 6.03
C ALA A 26 19.68 -0.78 6.41
N LEU A 27 20.35 0.15 7.11
CA LEU A 27 19.81 1.46 7.47
C LEU A 27 20.15 2.53 6.43
N ARG A 28 21.35 2.48 5.84
CA ARG A 28 21.85 3.50 4.90
C ARG A 28 21.25 3.45 3.50
N LYS A 29 20.54 2.37 3.15
CA LYS A 29 19.85 2.23 1.85
C LYS A 29 18.60 3.11 1.70
N CYS A 30 18.30 3.92 2.71
CA CYS A 30 17.16 4.82 2.74
C CYS A 30 17.54 6.19 2.13
N LEU A 31 16.81 6.58 1.09
CA LEU A 31 16.93 7.88 0.42
C LEU A 31 15.69 8.73 0.70
N ASP A 32 15.83 10.04 0.63
CA ASP A 32 14.73 11.02 0.78
C ASP A 32 14.14 11.45 -0.57
N HIS A 33 14.55 10.80 -1.67
CA HIS A 33 14.18 11.14 -3.05
C HIS A 33 14.18 9.89 -3.93
N LEU A 34 13.63 10.05 -5.13
CA LEU A 34 13.54 9.03 -6.17
C LEU A 34 14.78 9.07 -7.06
N ASP A 35 15.66 8.09 -6.91
CA ASP A 35 16.78 7.92 -7.83
C ASP A 35 16.33 7.30 -9.18
N ALA A 36 17.28 7.10 -10.09
CA ALA A 36 16.99 6.51 -11.40
C ALA A 36 16.45 5.07 -11.30
N HIS A 37 16.89 4.31 -10.29
CA HIS A 37 16.45 2.93 -10.08
C HIS A 37 15.01 2.86 -9.58
N ALA A 38 14.65 3.68 -8.59
CA ALA A 38 13.28 3.79 -8.09
C ALA A 38 12.31 4.22 -9.19
N ARG A 39 12.71 5.19 -10.02
CA ARG A 39 11.92 5.61 -11.19
C ARG A 39 11.65 4.48 -12.16
N HIS A 40 12.68 3.72 -12.49
CA HIS A 40 12.54 2.57 -13.37
C HIS A 40 11.63 1.50 -12.75
N PHE A 41 11.82 1.20 -11.46
CA PHE A 41 11.00 0.24 -10.72
C PHE A 41 9.52 0.64 -10.71
N ILE A 42 9.21 1.90 -10.38
CA ILE A 42 7.84 2.44 -10.38
C ILE A 42 7.25 2.37 -11.79
N GLY A 43 8.03 2.71 -12.82
CA GLY A 43 7.60 2.63 -14.22
C GLY A 43 7.22 1.20 -14.67
N LEU A 44 7.80 0.17 -14.06
CA LEU A 44 7.49 -1.24 -14.33
C LEU A 44 6.40 -1.82 -13.41
N SER A 45 6.01 -1.11 -12.36
CA SER A 45 5.09 -1.62 -11.34
C SER A 45 3.62 -1.49 -11.78
N PRO A 46 2.89 -2.59 -12.03
CA PRO A 46 1.45 -2.54 -12.31
C PRO A 46 0.61 -2.49 -11.03
N PHE A 47 1.20 -2.74 -9.86
CA PHE A 47 0.49 -2.91 -8.60
C PHE A 47 1.25 -2.25 -7.43
N LEU A 48 0.50 -1.67 -6.50
CA LEU A 48 1.00 -1.22 -5.22
C LEU A 48 -0.04 -1.39 -4.11
N VAL A 49 0.41 -1.36 -2.87
CA VAL A 49 -0.45 -1.21 -1.70
C VAL A 49 -0.20 0.17 -1.09
N ILE A 50 -1.26 0.90 -0.78
CA ILE A 50 -1.19 2.15 -0.03
C ILE A 50 -1.76 1.95 1.38
N ALA A 51 -0.96 2.31 2.38
CA ALA A 51 -1.35 2.45 3.77
C ALA A 51 -1.64 3.92 4.09
N THR A 52 -2.79 4.15 4.73
CA THR A 52 -3.25 5.47 5.19
C THR A 52 -3.78 5.35 6.62
N SER A 53 -3.83 6.44 7.36
CA SER A 53 -4.43 6.49 8.70
C SER A 53 -5.25 7.76 8.84
N ASP A 54 -6.19 7.79 9.78
CA ASP A 54 -6.87 9.02 10.20
C ASP A 54 -6.09 9.78 11.29
N GLY A 55 -4.93 9.28 11.70
CA GLY A 55 -4.07 9.87 12.73
C GLY A 55 -4.53 9.59 14.16
N MET A 56 -5.60 8.80 14.35
CA MET A 56 -6.13 8.42 15.66
C MET A 56 -5.87 6.93 15.89
N ALA A 57 -6.88 6.09 15.65
CA ALA A 57 -6.81 4.65 15.91
C ALA A 57 -7.21 3.83 14.67
N SER A 58 -7.39 4.46 13.50
CA SER A 58 -7.70 3.77 12.26
C SER A 58 -6.48 3.72 11.35
N SER A 59 -6.27 2.57 10.74
CA SER A 59 -5.35 2.39 9.62
C SER A 59 -6.05 1.60 8.54
N ASP A 60 -5.98 2.09 7.32
CA ASP A 60 -6.54 1.43 6.14
C ASP A 60 -5.42 1.07 5.18
N VAL A 61 -5.52 -0.13 4.62
CA VAL A 61 -4.69 -0.60 3.52
C VAL A 61 -5.56 -0.84 2.30
N SER A 62 -5.14 -0.33 1.15
CA SER A 62 -5.85 -0.57 -0.10
C SER A 62 -4.90 -0.97 -1.22
N PRO A 63 -5.21 -2.04 -1.98
CA PRO A 63 -4.49 -2.37 -3.19
C PRO A 63 -4.85 -1.38 -4.30
N ARG A 64 -3.87 -1.00 -5.11
CA ARG A 64 -4.03 -0.14 -6.28
C ARG A 64 -3.38 -0.83 -7.48
N GLY A 65 -4.15 -1.02 -8.54
CA GLY A 65 -3.71 -1.70 -9.75
C GLY A 65 -4.00 -0.86 -10.99
N GLY A 66 -3.14 -1.00 -11.99
CA GLY A 66 -3.25 -0.35 -13.29
C GLY A 66 -2.31 -0.98 -14.31
N SER A 67 -2.10 -0.31 -15.44
CA SER A 67 -0.99 -0.66 -16.32
C SER A 67 0.35 -0.40 -15.62
N ALA A 68 1.41 -1.08 -16.04
CA ALA A 68 2.76 -0.70 -15.65
C ALA A 68 2.97 0.81 -15.95
N GLY A 69 3.52 1.54 -14.97
CA GLY A 69 3.74 2.98 -15.09
C GLY A 69 2.48 3.85 -14.95
N HIS A 70 1.37 3.31 -14.42
CA HIS A 70 0.18 4.13 -14.12
C HIS A 70 0.44 5.18 -13.04
N VAL A 71 1.42 4.95 -12.16
CA VAL A 71 1.95 5.96 -11.25
C VAL A 71 2.96 6.82 -11.98
N ILE A 72 2.71 8.13 -12.02
CA ILE A 72 3.56 9.07 -12.73
C ILE A 72 4.61 9.63 -11.78
N VAL A 73 5.88 9.48 -12.13
CA VAL A 73 6.95 10.20 -11.44
C VAL A 73 7.06 11.59 -12.05
N LEU A 74 6.71 12.62 -11.29
CA LEU A 74 6.73 14.01 -11.77
C LEU A 74 8.15 14.59 -11.71
N ASP A 75 8.87 14.32 -10.62
CA ASP A 75 10.25 14.75 -10.39
C ASP A 75 10.91 13.86 -9.32
N ASP A 76 12.06 14.27 -8.79
CA ASP A 76 12.84 13.50 -7.80
C ASP A 76 12.12 13.34 -6.46
N ARG A 77 11.09 14.13 -6.18
CA ARG A 77 10.37 14.17 -4.91
C ARG A 77 8.87 13.99 -5.03
N HIS A 78 8.30 13.92 -6.23
CA HIS A 78 6.85 13.86 -6.39
C HIS A 78 6.38 12.70 -7.26
N LEU A 79 5.39 11.98 -6.73
CA LEU A 79 4.60 10.97 -7.44
C LEU A 79 3.15 11.44 -7.61
N LEU A 80 2.53 11.06 -8.72
CA LEU A 80 1.09 11.20 -8.93
C LEU A 80 0.46 9.82 -9.11
N LEU A 81 -0.35 9.41 -8.12
CA LEU A 81 -1.17 8.21 -8.17
C LEU A 81 -2.57 8.59 -8.68
N PRO A 82 -2.99 8.20 -9.90
CA PRO A 82 -4.32 8.50 -10.39
C PRO A 82 -5.41 7.75 -9.63
N ASP A 83 -6.55 8.42 -9.37
CA ASP A 83 -7.76 7.76 -8.87
C ASP A 83 -8.47 7.05 -10.03
N LEU A 84 -8.08 5.80 -10.26
CA LEU A 84 -8.65 4.95 -11.30
C LEU A 84 -10.03 4.41 -10.88
N SER A 85 -10.85 4.02 -11.85
CA SER A 85 -12.22 3.54 -11.59
C SER A 85 -12.23 2.35 -10.63
N GLY A 86 -13.05 2.44 -9.60
CA GLY A 86 -13.25 1.39 -8.60
C GLY A 86 -14.68 1.39 -8.04
N ASN A 87 -14.80 1.07 -6.75
CA ASN A 87 -16.09 1.01 -6.05
C ASN A 87 -16.57 2.36 -5.48
N ASN A 88 -15.90 3.46 -5.79
CA ASN A 88 -16.15 4.82 -5.28
C ASN A 88 -16.07 4.97 -3.76
N ARG A 89 -15.40 4.06 -3.05
CA ARG A 89 -15.07 4.28 -1.64
C ARG A 89 -13.95 5.31 -1.54
N LEU A 90 -14.12 6.27 -0.65
CA LEU A 90 -13.21 7.40 -0.44
C LEU A 90 -12.36 7.26 0.82
N ASP A 91 -12.24 6.06 1.39
CA ASP A 91 -11.60 5.84 2.70
C ASP A 91 -10.18 6.45 2.76
N SER A 92 -9.31 6.09 1.81
CA SER A 92 -7.95 6.65 1.74
C SER A 92 -7.95 8.18 1.55
N PHE A 93 -8.91 8.74 0.81
CA PHE A 93 -9.00 10.19 0.60
C PHE A 93 -9.43 10.91 1.89
N TYR A 94 -10.41 10.36 2.61
CA TYR A 94 -10.83 10.89 3.91
C TYR A 94 -9.72 10.81 4.94
N ASN A 95 -8.96 9.71 4.96
CA ASN A 95 -7.78 9.56 5.79
C ASN A 95 -6.74 10.64 5.47
N ILE A 96 -6.37 10.81 4.19
CA ILE A 96 -5.37 11.80 3.76
C ILE A 96 -5.77 13.25 4.11
N LEU A 97 -7.07 13.58 4.04
CA LEU A 97 -7.57 14.89 4.46
C LEU A 97 -7.37 15.16 5.96
N ARG A 98 -7.34 14.11 6.79
CA ARG A 98 -7.18 14.20 8.25
C ARG A 98 -5.72 14.04 8.67
N PHE A 99 -5.02 13.11 8.05
CA PHE A 99 -3.65 12.76 8.35
C PHE A 99 -2.91 12.41 7.04
N PRO A 100 -2.07 13.32 6.52
CA PRO A 100 -1.59 13.26 5.15
C PRO A 100 -0.45 12.27 4.93
N TRP A 101 -0.06 11.48 5.93
CA TRP A 101 1.06 10.55 5.82
C TRP A 101 0.62 9.23 5.21
N VAL A 102 1.35 8.80 4.18
CA VAL A 102 1.07 7.55 3.46
C VAL A 102 2.32 6.69 3.35
N GLY A 103 2.11 5.38 3.33
CA GLY A 103 3.12 4.39 2.94
C GLY A 103 2.68 3.70 1.66
N LEU A 104 3.58 3.63 0.67
CA LEU A 104 3.38 2.93 -0.59
C LEU A 104 4.35 1.76 -0.67
N LEU A 105 3.86 0.61 -1.11
CA LEU A 105 4.68 -0.57 -1.41
C LEU A 105 4.40 -1.04 -2.83
N PHE A 106 5.38 -0.89 -3.71
CA PHE A 106 5.29 -1.23 -5.13
C PHE A 106 5.78 -2.65 -5.40
N PHE A 107 5.13 -3.30 -6.38
CA PHE A 107 5.42 -4.66 -6.80
C PHE A 107 5.61 -4.73 -8.31
N ILE A 108 6.58 -5.52 -8.75
CA ILE A 108 6.75 -5.96 -10.13
C ILE A 108 6.57 -7.49 -10.13
N PRO A 109 5.51 -8.04 -10.76
CA PRO A 109 5.34 -9.48 -10.87
C PRO A 109 6.59 -10.15 -11.46
N GLY A 110 7.11 -11.16 -10.77
CA GLY A 110 8.34 -11.87 -11.14
C GLY A 110 9.64 -11.25 -10.59
N MET A 111 9.60 -10.08 -9.96
CA MET A 111 10.72 -9.52 -9.20
C MET A 111 10.44 -9.69 -7.70
N PRO A 112 11.32 -10.37 -6.94
CA PRO A 112 11.02 -10.67 -5.55
C PRO A 112 11.23 -9.49 -4.61
N GLU A 113 12.07 -8.52 -4.97
CA GLU A 113 12.19 -7.26 -4.23
C GLU A 113 10.96 -6.36 -4.40
N THR A 114 10.70 -5.53 -3.39
CA THR A 114 9.65 -4.52 -3.43
C THR A 114 10.24 -3.14 -3.14
N LEU A 115 9.60 -2.08 -3.63
CA LEU A 115 10.05 -0.71 -3.39
C LEU A 115 9.06 -0.03 -2.44
N ARG A 116 9.55 0.47 -1.30
CA ARG A 116 8.75 1.27 -0.37
C ARG A 116 9.01 2.75 -0.58
N VAL A 117 7.94 3.53 -0.58
CA VAL A 117 7.96 4.99 -0.59
C VAL A 117 7.03 5.49 0.51
N ASN A 118 7.55 6.25 1.46
CA ASN A 118 6.73 6.98 2.43
C ASN A 118 6.76 8.46 2.11
N GLY A 119 5.64 9.12 2.36
CA GLY A 119 5.51 10.50 1.96
C GLY A 119 4.30 11.19 2.53
N ARG A 120 4.21 12.47 2.20
CA ARG A 120 3.04 13.31 2.45
C ARG A 120 2.17 13.35 1.20
N ALA A 121 0.93 12.90 1.32
CA ALA A 121 -0.05 12.93 0.24
C ALA A 121 -0.96 14.15 0.32
N SER A 122 -1.41 14.59 -0.85
CA SER A 122 -2.48 15.57 -1.04
C SER A 122 -3.35 15.17 -2.22
N ILE A 123 -4.60 15.64 -2.24
CA ILE A 123 -5.53 15.36 -3.32
C ILE A 123 -5.34 16.41 -4.42
N CYS A 124 -4.98 15.95 -5.61
CA CYS A 124 -4.75 16.76 -6.80
C CYS A 124 -5.92 16.64 -7.78
N THR A 125 -6.49 17.78 -8.16
CA THR A 125 -7.53 17.90 -9.20
C THR A 125 -7.05 18.71 -10.42
N SER A 126 -5.75 19.03 -10.47
CA SER A 126 -5.15 19.79 -11.57
C SER A 126 -5.23 19.00 -12.88
N THR A 127 -5.99 19.52 -13.84
CA THR A 127 -6.10 18.92 -15.18
C THR A 127 -4.74 18.86 -15.87
N GLU A 128 -3.86 19.82 -15.61
CA GLU A 128 -2.50 19.88 -16.17
C GLU A 128 -1.63 18.72 -15.68
N LEU A 129 -1.80 18.27 -14.44
CA LEU A 129 -1.07 17.10 -13.93
C LEU A 129 -1.77 15.81 -14.34
N LEU A 130 -3.10 15.76 -14.25
CA LEU A 130 -3.88 14.55 -14.54
C LEU A 130 -3.82 14.14 -16.02
N LYS A 131 -3.54 15.06 -16.95
CA LYS A 131 -3.39 14.73 -18.38
C LYS A 131 -2.21 13.78 -18.66
N HIS A 132 -1.26 13.67 -17.74
CA HIS A 132 -0.15 12.73 -17.82
C HIS A 132 -0.56 11.29 -17.45
N CYS A 133 -1.73 11.10 -16.85
CA CYS A 133 -2.22 9.78 -16.49
C CYS A 133 -2.67 9.01 -17.75
N ALA A 134 -2.12 7.82 -17.97
CA ALA A 134 -2.53 6.95 -19.07
C ALA A 134 -3.94 6.39 -18.84
N GLY A 135 -4.77 6.33 -19.88
CA GLY A 135 -6.11 5.72 -19.82
C GLY A 135 -7.10 6.30 -20.83
N LYS A 136 -8.28 5.66 -20.93
CA LYS A 136 -9.36 6.11 -21.83
C LYS A 136 -10.09 7.36 -21.33
N ARG A 137 -10.01 7.65 -20.02
CA ARG A 137 -10.70 8.78 -19.37
C ARG A 137 -9.78 9.40 -18.33
N LEU A 138 -9.77 10.73 -18.29
CA LEU A 138 -9.07 11.51 -17.27
C LEU A 138 -9.64 11.18 -15.87
N PRO A 139 -8.79 10.84 -14.87
CA PRO A 139 -9.22 10.70 -13.49
C PRO A 139 -9.86 11.99 -12.96
N LYS A 140 -10.80 11.87 -12.03
CA LYS A 140 -11.39 13.05 -11.36
C LYS A 140 -10.40 13.73 -10.41
N ALA A 141 -9.51 12.93 -9.83
CA ALA A 141 -8.46 13.36 -8.92
C ALA A 141 -7.29 12.37 -9.00
N GLY A 142 -6.20 12.72 -8.35
CA GLY A 142 -5.08 11.83 -8.04
C GLY A 142 -4.50 12.18 -6.67
N LEU A 143 -3.67 11.30 -6.13
CA LEU A 143 -2.88 11.58 -4.95
C LEU A 143 -1.51 12.07 -5.39
N LEU A 144 -1.20 13.32 -5.08
CA LEU A 144 0.15 13.87 -5.20
C LEU A 144 0.90 13.53 -3.92
N VAL A 145 1.95 12.73 -4.04
CA VAL A 145 2.77 12.27 -2.91
C VAL A 145 4.14 12.91 -3.00
N GLU A 146 4.47 13.74 -2.01
CA GLU A 146 5.82 14.22 -1.75
C GLU A 146 6.60 13.14 -1.00
N VAL A 147 7.74 12.72 -1.55
CA VAL A 147 8.57 11.64 -1.04
C VAL A 147 9.40 12.13 0.14
N ASN A 148 9.26 11.46 1.28
CA ASN A 148 10.07 11.68 2.47
C ASN A 148 11.08 10.56 2.68
N GLU A 149 10.73 9.35 2.27
CA GLU A 149 11.54 8.16 2.49
C GLU A 149 11.33 7.17 1.35
N MET A 150 12.40 6.60 0.81
CA MET A 150 12.37 5.59 -0.23
C MET A 150 13.48 4.57 -0.01
N PHE A 151 13.14 3.28 -0.12
CA PHE A 151 14.14 2.21 -0.12
C PHE A 151 13.62 0.91 -0.73
N LEU A 152 14.55 0.12 -1.25
CA LEU A 152 14.31 -1.24 -1.69
C LEU A 152 14.20 -2.20 -0.49
N HIS A 153 13.12 -2.96 -0.42
CA HIS A 153 12.96 -4.09 0.50
C HIS A 153 13.58 -5.36 -0.09
N CYS A 154 14.16 -6.18 0.79
CA CYS A 154 14.75 -7.47 0.41
C CYS A 154 13.67 -8.44 -0.09
N SER A 155 14.09 -9.37 -0.95
CA SER A 155 13.27 -10.43 -1.55
C SER A 155 12.66 -11.42 -0.55
N ARG A 156 13.19 -11.49 0.68
CA ARG A 156 12.95 -12.60 1.61
C ARG A 156 11.47 -12.90 1.89
N SER A 157 10.62 -11.89 2.04
CA SER A 157 9.18 -12.11 2.31
C SER A 157 8.45 -12.72 1.12
N VAL A 158 8.85 -12.35 -0.10
CA VAL A 158 8.24 -12.82 -1.35
C VAL A 158 8.72 -14.23 -1.68
N GLU A 159 10.01 -14.50 -1.49
CA GLU A 159 10.61 -15.84 -1.63
C GLU A 159 10.03 -16.83 -0.62
N LEU A 160 9.93 -16.47 0.65
CA LEU A 160 9.37 -17.35 1.68
C LEU A 160 7.91 -17.72 1.41
N ALA A 161 7.18 -16.86 0.72
CA ALA A 161 5.79 -17.08 0.35
C ALA A 161 5.63 -17.79 -1.01
N SER A 162 6.73 -18.04 -1.74
CA SER A 162 6.69 -18.53 -3.13
C SER A 162 5.71 -17.70 -4.00
N LEU A 163 5.62 -16.39 -3.75
CA LEU A 163 4.53 -15.56 -4.30
C LEU A 163 4.55 -15.51 -5.83
N TRP A 164 5.74 -15.64 -6.42
CA TRP A 164 5.96 -15.61 -7.87
C TRP A 164 6.28 -17.00 -8.46
N GLU A 165 5.91 -18.07 -7.77
CA GLU A 165 6.05 -19.46 -8.24
C GLU A 165 4.63 -20.00 -8.52
N PRO A 166 4.09 -19.86 -9.76
CA PRO A 166 2.71 -20.26 -10.06
C PRO A 166 2.40 -21.73 -9.74
N GLU A 167 3.42 -22.59 -9.76
CA GLU A 167 3.33 -24.01 -9.43
C GLU A 167 3.06 -24.26 -7.93
N SER A 168 3.36 -23.30 -7.05
CA SER A 168 3.10 -23.39 -5.62
C SER A 168 1.71 -22.87 -5.23
N TRP A 169 0.98 -22.27 -6.16
CA TRP A 169 -0.32 -21.67 -5.88
C TRP A 169 -1.40 -22.74 -5.64
N PRO A 170 -2.40 -22.47 -4.78
CA PRO A 170 -3.48 -23.40 -4.55
C PRO A 170 -4.30 -23.63 -5.82
N ASP A 171 -4.95 -24.80 -5.91
CA ASP A 171 -5.90 -25.09 -6.98
C ASP A 171 -6.98 -24.00 -7.01
N THR A 172 -7.26 -23.48 -8.21
CA THR A 172 -8.35 -22.55 -8.49
C THR A 172 -9.70 -23.01 -7.93
N ALA A 173 -9.97 -24.32 -7.90
CA ALA A 173 -11.19 -24.89 -7.35
C ALA A 173 -11.27 -24.79 -5.82
N ALA A 174 -10.14 -24.65 -5.13
CA ALA A 174 -10.05 -24.47 -3.68
C ALA A 174 -10.13 -23.00 -3.24
N LEU A 175 -10.15 -22.05 -4.18
CA LEU A 175 -10.19 -20.63 -3.86
C LEU A 175 -11.52 -20.24 -3.19
N PRO A 176 -11.49 -19.33 -2.19
CA PRO A 176 -12.72 -18.82 -1.59
C PRO A 176 -13.61 -18.11 -2.62
N SER A 177 -14.92 -18.30 -2.53
CA SER A 177 -15.90 -17.64 -3.40
C SER A 177 -16.07 -16.17 -3.01
N PRO A 178 -15.65 -15.20 -3.85
CA PRO A 178 -15.75 -13.79 -3.49
C PRO A 178 -17.20 -13.30 -3.32
N SER A 179 -18.13 -13.82 -4.12
CA SER A 179 -19.55 -13.47 -4.03
C SER A 179 -20.17 -13.98 -2.74
N ARG A 180 -19.80 -15.18 -2.29
CA ARG A 180 -20.27 -15.73 -1.00
C ARG A 180 -19.71 -14.92 0.17
N ILE A 181 -18.40 -14.63 0.15
CA ILE A 181 -17.75 -13.77 1.16
C ILE A 181 -18.48 -12.42 1.25
N PHE A 182 -18.71 -11.77 0.11
CA PHE A 182 -19.40 -10.48 0.07
C PHE A 182 -20.82 -10.53 0.65
N SER A 183 -21.62 -11.54 0.26
CA SER A 183 -22.96 -11.75 0.81
C SER A 183 -22.94 -11.97 2.32
N ASP A 184 -22.02 -12.80 2.82
CA ASP A 184 -21.92 -13.11 4.24
C ASP A 184 -21.47 -11.89 5.05
N HIS A 185 -20.52 -11.09 4.53
CA HIS A 185 -20.11 -9.82 5.14
C HIS A 185 -21.27 -8.82 5.26
N ILE A 186 -22.09 -8.64 4.21
CA ILE A 186 -23.27 -7.75 4.26
C ILE A 186 -24.25 -8.21 5.34
N ARG A 187 -24.53 -9.52 5.38
CA ARG A 187 -25.48 -10.09 6.35
C ARG A 187 -25.02 -9.86 7.77
N GLN A 188 -23.75 -10.11 8.06
CA GLN A 188 -23.18 -9.92 9.40
C GLN A 188 -23.15 -8.44 9.80
N SER A 189 -22.80 -7.55 8.89
CA SER A 189 -22.81 -6.10 9.14
C SER A 189 -24.22 -5.59 9.47
N SER A 190 -25.23 -6.07 8.73
CA SER A 190 -26.63 -5.71 8.96
C SER A 190 -27.17 -6.26 10.30
N GLN A 191 -26.71 -7.45 10.72
CA GLN A 191 -27.04 -8.01 12.03
C GLN A 191 -26.37 -7.26 13.19
N ALA A 192 -25.11 -6.84 13.03
CA ALA A 192 -24.41 -6.02 14.02
C ALA A 192 -25.07 -4.66 14.22
N ALA A 193 -25.52 -4.01 13.13
CA ALA A 193 -26.28 -2.77 13.20
C ALA A 193 -27.66 -2.95 13.88
N GLY A 194 -28.29 -4.12 13.72
CA GLY A 194 -29.55 -4.46 14.41
C GLY A 194 -29.41 -4.78 15.90
N ILE A 195 -28.21 -5.13 16.38
CA ILE A 195 -27.91 -5.37 17.80
C ILE A 195 -27.52 -4.05 18.51
N ALA A 196 -26.89 -3.11 17.80
CA ALA A 196 -26.57 -1.78 18.33
C ALA A 196 -27.77 -0.82 18.42
N ALA A 197 -28.95 -1.22 17.92
CA ALA A 197 -30.17 -0.41 17.89
C ALA A 197 -31.27 -0.88 18.88
N ARG A 198 -30.90 -1.49 20.01
CA ARG A 198 -31.82 -1.85 21.11
C ARG A 198 -31.31 -1.37 22.45
#